data_AF-A0A498PPT0-F1
#
_entry.id   AF-A0A498PPT0-F1
#
_cell.length_a   1.000
_cell.length_b   1.000
_cell.length_c   1.000
_cell.angle_alpha   90.00
_cell.angle_beta   90.00
_cell.angle_gamma   90.00
#
_symmetry.space_group_name_H-M   'P 1'
#
loop_
_entity.id
_entity.type
_entity.pdbx_description
1 polymer ?
#
loop_
_entity_poly.entity_id
_entity_poly.type
_entity_poly.pdbx_seq_one_letter_code
_entity_poly.pdbx_strand_id
1 'polypeptide(L)'
;MAAEELRVYCAELAHAARATTGAADEIDGLRGRLGGRMNELAGTWTGRAASAYLDVWAEIDDECGQMLDDLRWIGESLAAAAAGYAQMEHTASDAFGGIRPAGAVDGR
;
A
#
# COMPACT_ATOMS: atom_id res chain seq x y z
N MET A 1 -0.92 13.82 -25.28
CA MET A 1 0.29 13.40 -24.54
C MET A 1 0.03 13.34 -23.03
N ALA A 2 -0.51 14.39 -22.39
CA ALA A 2 -0.75 14.39 -20.93
C ALA A 2 -1.65 13.25 -20.38
N ALA A 3 -2.72 12.86 -21.10
CA ALA A 3 -3.64 11.80 -20.68
C ALA A 3 -2.98 10.41 -20.56
N GLU A 4 -2.08 10.08 -21.50
CA GLU A 4 -1.39 8.77 -21.49
C GLU A 4 -0.37 8.71 -20.34
N GLU A 5 0.39 9.78 -20.14
CA GLU A 5 1.34 9.90 -19.02
C GLU A 5 0.63 9.79 -17.66
N LEU A 6 -0.53 10.42 -17.50
CA LEU A 6 -1.32 10.32 -16.27
C LEU A 6 -1.82 8.89 -16.02
N ARG A 7 -2.24 8.17 -17.07
CA ARG A 7 -2.69 6.77 -16.95
C ARG A 7 -1.56 5.83 -16.57
N VAL A 8 -0.37 6.01 -17.17
CA VAL A 8 0.83 5.25 -16.79
C VAL A 8 1.17 5.50 -15.32
N TYR A 9 1.19 6.77 -14.90
CA TYR A 9 1.46 7.13 -13.51
C TYR A 9 0.44 6.54 -12.52
N CYS A 10 -0.86 6.55 -12.84
CA CYS A 10 -1.89 5.88 -12.03
C CYS A 10 -1.63 4.38 -11.89
N ALA A 11 -1.22 3.72 -13.00
CA ALA A 11 -0.93 2.30 -12.99
C ALA A 11 0.30 1.96 -12.13
N GLU A 12 1.33 2.80 -12.19
CA GLU A 12 2.53 2.69 -11.34
C GLU A 12 2.19 2.86 -9.86
N LEU A 13 1.40 3.88 -9.49
CA LEU A 13 0.95 4.09 -8.12
C LEU A 13 0.13 2.90 -7.60
N ALA A 14 -0.81 2.39 -8.41
CA ALA A 14 -1.60 1.22 -8.05
C ALA A 14 -0.74 -0.04 -7.90
N HIS A 15 0.31 -0.19 -8.71
CA HIS A 15 1.27 -1.28 -8.58
C HIS A 15 2.10 -1.16 -7.31
N ALA A 16 2.64 0.03 -7.03
CA ALA A 16 3.39 0.31 -5.82
C ALA A 16 2.54 0.06 -4.57
N ALA A 17 1.27 0.51 -4.56
CA ALA A 17 0.33 0.23 -3.48
C ALA A 17 0.22 -1.27 -3.16
N ARG A 18 -0.03 -2.09 -4.18
CA ARG A 18 -0.14 -3.55 -4.03
C ARG A 18 1.17 -4.19 -3.57
N ALA A 19 2.31 -3.72 -4.09
CA ALA A 19 3.62 -4.23 -3.70
C ALA A 19 3.91 -3.93 -2.23
N THR A 20 3.61 -2.71 -1.76
CA THR A 20 3.81 -2.32 -0.37
C THR A 20 2.89 -3.08 0.58
N THR A 21 1.60 -3.21 0.27
CA THR A 21 0.68 -4.00 1.12
C THR A 21 1.04 -5.48 1.11
N GLY A 22 1.44 -6.03 -0.04
CA GLY A 22 1.91 -7.41 -0.13
C GLY A 22 3.17 -7.67 0.69
N ALA A 23 4.13 -6.75 0.67
CA ALA A 23 5.31 -6.82 1.53
C ALA A 23 4.95 -6.76 3.02
N ALA A 24 3.97 -5.94 3.40
CA ALA A 24 3.45 -5.91 4.77
C ALA A 24 2.86 -7.27 5.18
N ASP A 25 2.04 -7.89 4.33
CA ASP A 25 1.44 -9.20 4.62
C ASP A 25 2.51 -10.30 4.76
N GLU A 26 3.56 -10.27 3.94
CA GLU A 26 4.69 -11.21 4.03
C GLU A 26 5.46 -11.05 5.34
N ILE A 27 5.75 -9.81 5.74
CA ILE A 27 6.44 -9.49 7.00
C ILE A 27 5.58 -9.88 8.20
N ASP A 28 4.27 -9.61 8.17
CA ASP A 28 3.33 -9.97 9.24
C ASP A 28 3.27 -11.50 9.41
N GLY A 29 3.23 -12.24 8.30
CA GLY A 29 3.30 -13.69 8.31
C GLY A 29 4.62 -14.22 8.89
N LEU A 30 5.76 -13.58 8.58
CA LEU A 30 7.07 -13.93 9.16
C LEU A 30 7.11 -13.64 10.66
N ARG A 31 6.64 -12.46 11.07
CA ARG A 31 6.53 -12.03 12.47
C ARG A 31 5.70 -13.01 13.27
N GLY A 32 4.50 -13.37 12.80
CA GLY A 32 3.64 -14.34 13.48
C GLY A 32 4.28 -15.71 13.65
N ARG A 33 5.02 -16.21 12.64
CA ARG A 33 5.76 -17.48 12.75
C ARG A 33 6.91 -17.41 13.76
N LEU A 34 7.64 -16.31 13.78
CA LEU A 34 8.72 -16.08 14.75
C LEU A 34 8.15 -15.97 16.17
N GLY A 35 7.09 -15.18 16.36
CA GLY A 35 6.39 -15.06 17.63
C GLY A 35 5.88 -16.39 18.18
N GLY A 36 5.34 -17.26 17.32
CA GLY A 36 4.96 -18.62 17.70
C GLY A 36 6.13 -19.44 18.25
N ARG A 37 7.26 -19.47 17.52
CA ARG A 37 8.49 -20.17 17.97
C ARG A 37 9.04 -19.58 19.26
N MET A 38 8.90 -18.27 19.44
CA MET A 38 9.35 -17.56 20.63
C MET A 38 8.50 -17.88 21.86
N ASN A 39 7.18 -18.01 21.70
CA ASN A 39 6.28 -18.45 22.76
C ASN A 39 6.57 -19.90 23.20
N GLU A 40 6.84 -20.80 22.25
CA GLU A 40 7.25 -22.18 22.55
C GLU A 40 8.58 -22.20 23.33
N LEU A 41 9.55 -21.39 22.90
CA LEU A 41 10.84 -21.26 23.57
C LEU A 41 10.68 -20.70 24.99
N ALA A 42 9.88 -19.66 25.19
CA ALA A 42 9.60 -19.07 26.50
C ALA A 42 8.97 -20.08 27.49
N GLY A 43 8.23 -21.08 26.99
CA GLY A 43 7.66 -22.14 27.82
C GLY A 43 8.68 -23.14 28.37
N THR A 44 9.87 -23.24 27.76
CA THR A 44 10.89 -24.25 28.10
C THR A 44 12.21 -23.64 28.59
N TRP A 45 12.51 -22.42 28.17
CA TRP A 45 13.71 -21.69 28.53
C TRP A 45 13.40 -20.62 29.57
N THR A 46 13.92 -20.79 30.78
CA THR A 46 13.67 -19.88 31.91
C THR A 46 14.97 -19.36 32.52
N GLY A 47 14.86 -18.34 33.37
CA GLY A 47 15.98 -17.69 34.05
C GLY A 47 16.42 -16.38 33.39
N ARG A 48 17.42 -15.73 33.98
CA ARG A 48 17.80 -14.34 33.64
C ARG A 48 18.21 -14.16 32.17
N ALA A 49 18.87 -15.15 31.59
CA ALA A 49 19.24 -15.11 30.17
C ALA A 49 18.02 -15.23 29.24
N ALA A 50 17.03 -16.04 29.60
CA ALA A 50 15.79 -16.16 28.85
C ALA A 50 15.00 -14.85 28.90
N SER A 51 14.87 -14.24 30.08
CA SER A 51 14.21 -12.94 30.24
C SER A 51 14.85 -11.86 29.37
N ALA A 52 16.18 -11.70 29.43
CA ALA A 52 16.88 -10.69 28.63
C ALA A 52 16.68 -10.87 27.12
N TYR A 53 16.60 -12.11 26.65
CA TYR A 53 16.32 -12.38 25.24
C TYR A 53 14.85 -12.11 24.87
N LEU A 54 13.91 -12.50 25.72
CA LEU A 54 12.48 -12.28 25.52
C LEU A 54 12.12 -10.79 25.54
N ASP A 55 12.80 -9.99 26.36
CA ASP A 55 12.63 -8.53 26.41
C ASP A 55 13.03 -7.90 25.06
N VAL A 56 14.18 -8.30 24.49
CA VAL A 56 14.62 -7.85 23.16
C VAL A 56 13.67 -8.34 22.07
N TRP A 57 13.17 -9.57 22.17
CA TRP A 57 12.18 -10.07 21.23
C TRP A 57 10.89 -9.24 21.26
N ALA A 58 10.40 -8.87 22.45
CA ALA A 58 9.20 -8.04 22.57
C ALA A 58 9.38 -6.67 21.90
N GLU A 59 10.54 -6.03 22.08
CA GLU A 59 10.87 -4.77 21.40
C GLU A 59 10.90 -4.92 19.88
N ILE A 60 11.54 -5.99 19.37
CA ILE A 60 11.56 -6.28 17.93
C ILE A 60 10.14 -6.50 17.39
N ASP A 61 9.32 -7.26 18.11
CA ASP A 61 7.94 -7.54 17.73
C ASP A 61 7.12 -6.25 17.63
N ASP A 62 7.22 -5.36 18.63
CA ASP A 62 6.54 -4.07 18.66
C ASP A 62 6.98 -3.15 17.52
N GLU A 63 8.29 -3.01 17.27
CA GLU A 63 8.83 -2.21 16.17
C GLU A 63 8.42 -2.76 14.80
N CYS A 64 8.38 -4.10 14.64
CA CYS A 64 7.80 -4.71 13.44
C CYS A 64 6.32 -4.37 13.28
N GLY A 65 5.55 -4.24 14.37
CA GLY A 65 4.16 -3.80 14.31
C GLY A 65 3.99 -2.40 13.78
N GLN A 66 4.76 -1.46 14.30
CA GLN A 66 4.74 -0.07 13.84
C GLN A 66 5.11 0.02 12.36
N MET A 67 6.15 -0.69 11.93
CA MET A 67 6.55 -0.76 10.52
C MET A 67 5.45 -1.34 9.62
N LEU A 68 4.73 -2.36 10.08
CA LEU A 68 3.62 -2.96 9.32
C LEU A 68 2.46 -1.99 9.14
N ASP A 69 2.13 -1.22 10.18
CA ASP A 69 1.09 -0.19 10.11
C ASP A 69 1.48 0.94 9.15
N ASP A 70 2.75 1.37 9.17
CA ASP A 70 3.29 2.36 8.23
C ASP A 70 3.21 1.87 6.78
N LEU A 71 3.61 0.62 6.52
CA LEU A 71 3.55 0.03 5.18
C LEU A 71 2.11 -0.06 4.66
N ARG A 72 1.16 -0.45 5.52
CA ARG A 72 -0.26 -0.49 5.17
C ARG A 72 -0.78 0.91 4.85
N TRP A 73 -0.47 1.90 5.69
CA TRP A 73 -0.85 3.30 5.47
C TRP A 73 -0.28 3.87 4.17
N ILE A 74 1.00 3.58 3.86
CA ILE A 74 1.63 3.98 2.60
C ILE A 74 0.91 3.33 1.42
N GLY A 75 0.63 2.03 1.48
CA GLY A 75 -0.08 1.30 0.43
C GLY A 75 -1.47 1.88 0.17
N GLU A 76 -2.23 2.16 1.22
CA GLU A 76 -3.55 2.80 1.13
C GLU A 76 -3.46 4.22 0.54
N SER A 77 -2.47 5.01 0.94
CA SER A 77 -2.25 6.36 0.43
C SER A 77 -1.92 6.36 -1.07
N LEU A 78 -1.09 5.41 -1.53
CA LEU A 78 -0.76 5.23 -2.93
C LEU A 78 -1.99 4.80 -3.75
N ALA A 79 -2.81 3.89 -3.22
CA ALA A 79 -4.05 3.46 -3.86
C ALA A 79 -5.06 4.62 -3.98
N ALA A 80 -5.20 5.42 -2.92
CA ALA A 80 -6.07 6.59 -2.90
C ALA A 80 -5.60 7.64 -3.93
N ALA A 81 -4.29 7.89 -4.03
CA ALA A 81 -3.72 8.79 -5.03
C ALA A 81 -4.01 8.31 -6.46
N ALA A 82 -3.79 7.01 -6.75
CA ALA A 82 -4.11 6.42 -8.05
C ALA A 82 -5.59 6.60 -8.42
N ALA A 83 -6.50 6.37 -7.47
CA ALA A 83 -7.93 6.56 -7.67
C ALA A 83 -8.31 8.03 -7.92
N GLY A 84 -7.71 8.96 -7.17
CA GLY A 84 -7.91 10.39 -7.33
C GLY A 84 -7.51 10.89 -8.73
N TYR A 85 -6.34 10.50 -9.20
CA TYR A 85 -5.87 10.85 -10.54
C TYR A 85 -6.73 10.25 -11.65
N ALA A 86 -7.16 8.99 -11.50
CA ALA A 86 -8.06 8.35 -12.47
C ALA A 86 -9.43 9.08 -12.56
N GLN A 87 -9.96 9.54 -11.43
CA GLN A 87 -11.21 10.30 -11.40
C GLN A 87 -11.07 11.67 -12.07
N MET A 88 -9.94 12.35 -11.87
CA MET A 88 -9.65 13.63 -12.53
C MET A 88 -9.59 13.46 -14.04
N GLU A 89 -8.95 12.40 -14.54
CA GLU A 89 -8.89 12.08 -15.97
C GLU A 89 -10.28 11.84 -16.56
N HIS A 90 -11.11 11.04 -15.88
CA HIS A 90 -12.49 10.78 -16.32
C HIS A 90 -13.31 12.06 -16.41
N THR A 91 -13.22 12.91 -15.38
CA THR A 91 -13.95 14.18 -15.32
C THR A 91 -13.49 15.14 -16.43
N ALA A 92 -12.20 15.20 -16.71
CA ALA A 92 -11.66 16.01 -17.80
C ALA A 92 -12.14 15.48 -19.16
N SER A 93 -12.10 14.17 -19.38
CA SER A 93 -12.55 13.53 -20.61
C SER A 93 -14.03 13.80 -20.89
N ASP A 94 -14.90 13.65 -19.88
CA ASP A 94 -16.33 13.92 -19.98
C ASP A 94 -16.60 15.39 -20.33
N ALA A 95 -15.89 16.32 -19.67
CA ALA A 95 -16.04 17.75 -19.91
C ALA A 95 -15.68 18.14 -21.35
N PHE A 96 -14.63 17.55 -21.93
CA PHE A 96 -14.25 17.81 -23.32
C PHE A 96 -15.13 17.06 -24.34
N GLY A 97 -15.57 15.83 -24.04
CA GLY A 97 -16.50 15.08 -24.88
C GLY A 97 -17.90 15.70 -24.99
N GLY A 98 -18.30 16.45 -23.95
CA GLY A 98 -19.54 17.25 -23.95
C GLY A 98 -19.51 18.49 -24.85
N ILE A 99 -18.31 18.97 -25.23
CA ILE A 99 -18.15 20.09 -26.17
C ILE A 99 -18.22 19.53 -27.60
N ARG A 100 -19.43 19.17 -28.04
CA ARG A 100 -19.70 18.95 -29.47
C ARG A 100 -19.60 20.31 -30.18
N PRO A 101 -18.75 20.49 -31.20
CA PRO A 101 -18.67 21.77 -31.90
C PRO A 101 -20.03 22.07 -32.54
N ALA A 102 -20.65 23.18 -32.12
CA ALA A 102 -21.84 23.71 -32.75
C ALA A 102 -21.44 24.26 -34.13
N GLY A 103 -21.77 23.53 -35.19
CA GLY A 103 -21.71 24.04 -36.56
C GLY A 103 -20.88 23.20 -37.53
N ALA A 104 -21.37 22.01 -37.87
CA ALA A 104 -21.32 21.59 -39.27
C ALA A 104 -22.56 22.20 -39.94
N VAL A 105 -22.46 23.48 -40.34
CA VAL A 105 -23.43 24.08 -41.25
C VAL A 105 -23.24 23.40 -42.60
N ASP A 106 -24.26 22.64 -42.98
CA ASP A 106 -24.43 21.97 -44.27
C ASP A 106 -24.43 23.02 -45.39
N GLY A 107 -23.29 23.10 -46.09
CA GLY A 107 -23.09 23.98 -47.24
C GLY A 107 -23.62 23.31 -48.50
N ARG A 108 -24.82 23.74 -48.90
CA ARG A 108 -25.46 23.49 -50.20
C ARG A 108 -24.58 23.94 -51.37
#